data_AF-A0A9W6QKQ3-F1
#
_entry.id   AF-A0A9W6QKQ3-F1
#
_cell.length_a   1.000
_cell.length_b   1.000
_cell.length_c   1.000
_cell.angle_alpha   90.00
_cell.angle_beta   90.00
_cell.angle_gamma   90.00
#
_symmetry.space_group_name_H-M   'P 1'
#
loop_
_entity.id
_entity.type
_entity.pdbx_description
1 polymer ?
#
loop_
_entity_poly.entity_id
_entity_poly.type
_entity_poly.pdbx_seq_one_letter_code
_entity_poly.pdbx_strand_id
1 'polypeptide(L)'
;MPAAVGVECAHVGGLIHDDLISRREGREAVHSRFGDGTAIITGDALGFTWFEALADVEARAEVVVEVMRVQANAGRLACKGAALELGLGVDAPVSAYLEMAHYKTAAMTSAACRIGALLAGAAPEHTVALAGFGEALGMAMHLRGDLTRDLAQDPGENRPTLTDLLARHAHPNPGQQANDLAEHYTDRALAQLAQVPDGPHRRALEAWTHPGDLPSPRTATKQSSMHA
;
A
#
# COMPACT_ATOMS: atom_id res chain seq x y z
N MET A 1 15.83 -10.52 -2.51
CA MET A 1 15.57 -9.84 -1.22
C MET A 1 15.81 -8.33 -1.26
N PRO A 2 16.92 -7.80 -1.84
CA PRO A 2 17.22 -6.36 -1.77
C PRO A 2 16.08 -5.45 -2.26
N ALA A 3 15.48 -5.76 -3.42
CA ALA A 3 14.34 -5.00 -3.93
C ALA A 3 13.13 -4.97 -2.96
N ALA A 4 12.84 -6.08 -2.26
CA ALA A 4 11.73 -6.10 -1.30
C ALA A 4 12.01 -5.20 -0.09
N VAL A 5 13.25 -5.21 0.40
CA VAL A 5 13.70 -4.30 1.47
C VAL A 5 13.58 -2.85 1.02
N GLY A 6 14.04 -2.53 -0.19
CA GLY A 6 13.94 -1.17 -0.70
C GLY A 6 12.49 -0.69 -0.87
N VAL A 7 11.57 -1.55 -1.34
CA VAL A 7 10.13 -1.21 -1.44
C VAL A 7 9.57 -0.91 -0.06
N GLU A 8 9.90 -1.72 0.94
CA GLU A 8 9.45 -1.52 2.32
C GLU A 8 10.05 -0.24 2.93
N CYS A 9 11.33 0.04 2.71
CA CYS A 9 11.94 1.31 3.15
C CYS A 9 11.22 2.51 2.53
N ALA A 10 10.93 2.48 1.23
CA ALA A 10 10.16 3.55 0.59
C ALA A 10 8.75 3.68 1.18
N HIS A 11 8.09 2.57 1.48
CA HIS A 11 6.78 2.55 2.14
C HIS A 11 6.83 3.18 3.54
N VAL A 12 7.74 2.71 4.40
CA VAL A 12 7.91 3.23 5.77
C VAL A 12 8.34 4.69 5.77
N GLY A 13 9.21 5.11 4.84
CA GLY A 13 9.59 6.50 4.68
C GLY A 13 8.39 7.40 4.38
N GLY A 14 7.49 6.95 3.49
CA GLY A 14 6.21 7.60 3.21
C GLY A 14 5.31 7.68 4.44
N LEU A 15 5.18 6.61 5.23
CA LEU A 15 4.38 6.63 6.47
C LEU A 15 4.90 7.64 7.50
N ILE A 16 6.22 7.79 7.63
CA ILE A 16 6.83 8.79 8.53
C ILE A 16 6.47 10.20 8.09
N HIS A 17 6.51 10.47 6.78
CA HIS A 17 6.10 11.77 6.22
C HIS A 17 4.59 12.00 6.38
N ASP A 18 3.76 10.98 6.14
CA ASP A 18 2.30 11.05 6.32
C ASP A 18 1.92 11.35 7.77
N ASP A 19 2.54 10.69 8.75
CA ASP A 19 2.33 10.94 10.18
C ASP A 19 2.68 12.39 10.56
N LEU A 20 3.77 12.93 10.00
CA LEU A 20 4.17 14.33 10.20
C LEU A 20 3.17 15.31 9.56
N ILE A 21 2.75 15.05 8.32
CA ILE A 21 1.83 15.91 7.56
C ILE A 21 0.46 15.97 8.23
N SER A 22 -0.07 14.81 8.64
CA SER A 22 -1.37 14.68 9.30
C SER A 22 -1.38 15.13 10.76
N ARG A 23 -0.19 15.42 11.34
CA ARG A 23 -0.02 15.72 12.76
C ARG A 23 -0.62 14.62 13.64
N ARG A 24 -0.44 13.35 13.26
CA ARG A 24 -0.95 12.22 14.04
C ARG A 24 -0.21 12.17 15.38
N GLU A 25 -0.88 12.63 16.43
CA GLU A 25 -0.32 12.69 17.78
C GLU A 25 -0.33 11.29 18.42
N GLY A 26 0.82 10.85 18.94
CA GLY A 26 0.92 9.59 19.67
C GLY A 26 2.36 9.19 20.00
N ARG A 27 2.54 8.28 20.98
CA ARG A 27 3.88 7.79 21.39
C ARG A 27 4.63 7.03 20.28
N GLU A 28 3.94 6.67 19.21
CA GLU A 28 4.47 5.87 18.09
C GLU A 28 4.95 6.72 16.90
N ALA A 29 4.53 7.99 16.78
CA ALA A 29 4.92 8.84 15.66
C ALA A 29 6.37 9.38 15.83
N VAL A 30 7.16 9.34 14.75
CA VAL A 30 8.57 9.77 14.75
C VAL A 30 8.69 11.26 15.09
N HIS A 31 7.82 12.11 14.52
CA HIS A 31 7.87 13.56 14.76
C HIS A 31 7.54 13.90 16.22
N SER A 32 6.59 13.22 16.85
CA SER A 32 6.23 13.44 18.26
C SER A 32 7.38 13.08 19.21
N ARG A 33 8.16 12.04 18.88
CA ARG A 33 9.27 11.57 19.74
C ARG A 33 10.61 12.26 19.47
N PHE A 34 10.90 12.58 18.22
CA PHE A 34 12.23 13.01 17.78
C PHE A 34 12.23 14.37 17.05
N GLY A 35 11.07 15.01 16.90
CA GLY A 35 10.89 16.30 16.26
C GLY A 35 10.71 16.25 14.74
N ASP A 36 10.09 17.29 14.19
CA ASP A 36 9.74 17.42 12.77
C ASP A 36 10.96 17.25 11.85
N GLY A 37 12.09 17.90 12.17
CA GLY A 37 13.30 17.81 11.37
C GLY A 37 13.85 16.39 11.27
N THR A 38 13.80 15.62 12.36
CA THR A 38 14.23 14.21 12.36
C THR A 38 13.29 13.36 11.53
N ALA A 39 11.97 13.58 11.61
CA ALA A 39 10.99 12.84 10.83
C ALA A 39 11.20 13.05 9.32
N ILE A 40 11.41 14.29 8.87
CA ILE A 40 11.68 14.61 7.46
C ILE A 40 12.92 13.84 6.98
N ILE A 41 14.05 14.02 7.66
CA ILE A 41 15.34 13.42 7.27
C ILE A 41 15.27 11.88 7.31
N THR A 42 14.56 11.30 8.28
CA THR A 42 14.41 9.84 8.38
C THR A 42 13.59 9.28 7.22
N GLY A 43 12.49 9.94 6.86
CA GLY A 43 11.70 9.54 5.69
C GLY A 43 12.50 9.66 4.40
N ASP A 44 13.28 10.74 4.23
CA ASP A 44 14.18 10.91 3.07
C ASP A 44 15.25 9.81 3.01
N ALA A 45 15.90 9.51 4.14
CA ALA A 45 16.93 8.47 4.21
C ALA A 45 16.39 7.09 3.82
N LEU A 46 15.18 6.74 4.30
CA LEU A 46 14.52 5.50 3.90
C LEU A 46 14.11 5.51 2.43
N GLY A 47 13.67 6.65 1.90
CA GLY A 47 13.45 6.83 0.46
C GLY A 47 14.72 6.59 -0.36
N PHE A 48 15.88 7.08 0.10
CA PHE A 48 17.15 6.84 -0.57
C PHE A 48 17.66 5.40 -0.44
N THR A 49 17.30 4.71 0.65
CA THR A 49 17.65 3.29 0.89
C THR A 49 17.09 2.38 -0.22
N TRP A 50 16.02 2.78 -0.93
CA TRP A 50 15.57 2.08 -2.14
C TRP A 50 16.68 2.00 -3.21
N PHE A 51 17.39 3.10 -3.48
CA PHE A 51 18.43 3.12 -4.51
C PHE A 51 19.65 2.30 -4.10
N GLU A 52 20.02 2.35 -2.82
CA GLU A 52 21.06 1.49 -2.25
C GLU A 52 20.68 0.01 -2.42
N ALA A 53 19.47 -0.37 -1.97
CA ALA A 53 18.99 -1.74 -2.08
C ALA A 53 18.85 -2.21 -3.54
N LEU A 54 18.53 -1.31 -4.47
CA LEU A 54 18.45 -1.64 -5.89
C LEU A 54 19.84 -1.92 -6.50
N ALA A 55 20.90 -1.27 -6.00
CA ALA A 55 22.27 -1.53 -6.45
C ALA A 55 22.74 -2.94 -6.11
N ASP A 56 22.20 -3.54 -5.04
CA ASP A 56 22.49 -4.91 -4.61
C ASP A 56 21.62 -5.97 -5.29
N VAL A 57 20.73 -5.59 -6.22
CA VAL A 57 19.89 -6.54 -6.96
C VAL A 57 20.71 -7.28 -8.02
N GLU A 58 20.87 -8.58 -7.81
CA GLU A 58 21.47 -9.49 -8.80
C GLU A 58 20.47 -9.81 -9.93
N ALA A 59 20.37 -8.92 -10.91
CA ALA A 59 19.59 -9.12 -12.13
C ALA A 59 20.31 -8.51 -13.34
N ARG A 60 19.82 -8.79 -14.57
CA ARG A 60 20.36 -8.11 -15.76
C ARG A 60 20.12 -6.61 -15.64
N ALA A 61 21.06 -5.80 -16.12
CA ALA A 61 20.99 -4.34 -16.03
C ALA A 61 19.68 -3.76 -16.59
N GLU A 62 19.15 -4.34 -17.67
CA GLU A 62 17.89 -3.86 -18.27
C GLU A 62 16.69 -4.11 -17.35
N VAL A 63 16.70 -5.22 -16.59
CA VAL A 63 15.65 -5.54 -15.61
C VAL A 63 15.73 -4.58 -14.43
N VAL A 64 16.94 -4.29 -13.94
CA VAL A 64 17.16 -3.31 -12.85
C VAL A 64 16.65 -1.92 -13.26
N VAL A 65 16.92 -1.49 -14.51
CA VAL A 65 16.42 -0.21 -15.04
C VAL A 65 14.89 -0.21 -15.18
N GLU A 66 14.29 -1.30 -15.65
CA GLU A 66 12.82 -1.46 -15.69
C GLU A 66 12.21 -1.35 -14.30
N VAL A 67 12.76 -2.06 -13.30
CA VAL A 67 12.33 -2.01 -11.90
C VAL A 67 12.46 -0.59 -11.33
N MET A 68 13.56 0.10 -11.61
CA MET A 68 13.75 1.49 -11.21
C MET A 68 12.65 2.40 -11.78
N ARG A 69 12.29 2.24 -13.06
CA ARG A 69 11.21 3.02 -13.70
C ARG A 69 9.86 2.74 -13.06
N VAL A 70 9.57 1.48 -12.75
CA VAL A 70 8.33 1.07 -12.09
C VAL A 70 8.22 1.74 -10.72
N GLN A 71 9.25 1.61 -9.88
CA GLN A 71 9.25 2.22 -8.55
C GLN A 71 9.19 3.74 -8.61
N ALA A 72 9.99 4.38 -9.47
CA ALA A 72 10.01 5.84 -9.59
C ALA A 72 8.65 6.41 -10.02
N ASN A 73 7.97 5.75 -10.96
CA ASN A 73 6.62 6.16 -11.34
C ASN A 73 5.63 5.94 -10.18
N ALA A 74 5.70 4.81 -9.48
CA ALA A 74 4.84 4.50 -8.35
C ALA A 74 5.01 5.51 -7.20
N GLY A 75 6.25 5.85 -6.83
CA GLY A 75 6.54 6.88 -5.84
C GLY A 75 6.00 8.26 -6.25
N ARG A 76 6.16 8.64 -7.53
CA ARG A 76 5.57 9.89 -8.05
C ARG A 76 4.05 9.89 -7.96
N LEU A 77 3.40 8.76 -8.26
CA LEU A 77 1.95 8.61 -8.11
C LEU A 77 1.56 8.66 -6.63
N ALA A 78 2.29 8.00 -5.73
CA ALA A 78 2.05 8.06 -4.29
C ALA A 78 2.08 9.51 -3.78
N CYS A 79 3.08 10.31 -4.18
CA CYS A 79 3.14 11.73 -3.85
C CYS A 79 1.94 12.52 -4.42
N LYS A 80 1.48 12.20 -5.65
CA LYS A 80 0.24 12.77 -6.21
C LYS A 80 -0.97 12.40 -5.33
N GLY A 81 -1.06 11.15 -4.89
CA GLY A 81 -2.11 10.67 -3.99
C GLY A 81 -2.12 11.41 -2.65
N ALA A 82 -0.96 11.54 -2.01
CA ALA A 82 -0.81 12.32 -0.77
C ALA A 82 -1.21 13.79 -0.96
N ALA A 83 -0.85 14.41 -2.10
CA ALA A 83 -1.28 15.77 -2.41
C ALA A 83 -2.80 15.90 -2.63
N LEU A 84 -3.44 14.90 -3.26
CA LEU A 84 -4.89 14.87 -3.40
C LEU A 84 -5.58 14.69 -2.05
N GLU A 85 -5.01 13.87 -1.17
CA GLU A 85 -5.52 13.64 0.17
C GLU A 85 -5.55 14.93 1.00
N LEU A 86 -4.48 15.74 0.94
CA LEU A 86 -4.41 17.06 1.58
C LEU A 86 -5.54 18.01 1.15
N GLY A 87 -5.98 17.89 -0.11
CA GLY A 87 -7.07 18.69 -0.67
C GLY A 87 -8.45 18.03 -0.55
N LEU A 88 -8.55 16.84 0.04
CA LEU A 88 -9.78 16.06 0.05
C LEU A 88 -10.75 16.59 1.11
N GLY A 89 -11.62 17.49 0.67
CA GLY A 89 -12.67 18.06 1.51
C GLY A 89 -13.78 17.07 1.83
N VAL A 90 -14.53 17.36 2.90
CA VAL A 90 -15.65 16.53 3.36
C VAL A 90 -16.80 16.39 2.36
N ASP A 91 -16.94 17.32 1.41
CA ASP A 91 -17.98 17.26 0.38
C ASP A 91 -17.43 16.79 -0.98
N ALA A 92 -16.20 16.23 -1.00
CA ALA A 92 -15.59 15.72 -2.21
C ALA A 92 -16.43 14.59 -2.85
N PRO A 93 -16.45 14.49 -4.19
CA PRO A 93 -17.11 13.38 -4.84
C PRO A 93 -16.37 12.07 -4.56
N VAL A 94 -17.12 10.96 -4.45
CA VAL A 94 -16.56 9.62 -4.24
C VAL A 94 -15.50 9.26 -5.29
N SER A 95 -15.66 9.72 -6.53
CA SER A 95 -14.65 9.51 -7.59
C SER A 95 -13.29 10.14 -7.29
N ALA A 96 -13.26 11.33 -6.68
CA ALA A 96 -12.01 11.98 -6.29
C ALA A 96 -11.32 11.23 -5.15
N TYR A 97 -12.11 10.70 -4.21
CA TYR A 97 -11.59 9.82 -3.15
C TYR A 97 -10.98 8.54 -3.74
N LEU A 98 -11.66 7.89 -4.70
CA LEU A 98 -11.14 6.67 -5.32
C LEU A 98 -9.88 6.94 -6.15
N GLU A 99 -9.80 8.10 -6.82
CA GLU A 99 -8.57 8.53 -7.51
C GLU A 99 -7.42 8.75 -6.52
N MET A 100 -7.69 9.40 -5.38
CA MET A 100 -6.70 9.57 -4.31
C MET A 100 -6.19 8.21 -3.81
N ALA A 101 -7.10 7.30 -3.43
CA ALA A 101 -6.75 5.97 -2.93
C ALA A 101 -5.93 5.16 -3.96
N HIS A 102 -6.31 5.25 -5.25
CA HIS A 102 -5.60 4.59 -6.34
C HIS A 102 -4.15 5.05 -6.43
N TYR A 103 -3.90 6.36 -6.39
CA TYR A 103 -2.53 6.87 -6.47
C TYR A 103 -1.75 6.67 -5.18
N LYS A 104 -2.36 6.93 -4.01
CA LYS A 104 -1.67 6.90 -2.72
C LYS A 104 -1.26 5.48 -2.33
N THR A 105 -2.16 4.52 -2.51
CA THR A 105 -1.99 3.16 -1.99
C THR A 105 -1.87 2.11 -3.09
N ALA A 106 -2.79 2.11 -4.07
CA ALA A 106 -2.84 1.05 -5.07
C ALA A 106 -1.62 1.05 -6.01
N ALA A 107 -1.11 2.23 -6.38
CA ALA A 107 0.06 2.34 -7.26
C ALA A 107 1.32 1.69 -6.68
N MET A 108 1.58 1.86 -5.37
CA MET A 108 2.73 1.24 -4.70
C MET A 108 2.58 -0.26 -4.57
N THR A 109 1.36 -0.74 -4.27
CA THR A 109 1.06 -2.18 -4.18
C THR A 109 1.20 -2.85 -5.56
N SER A 110 0.69 -2.21 -6.61
CA SER A 110 0.86 -2.64 -8.01
C SER A 110 2.34 -2.73 -8.38
N ALA A 111 3.13 -1.71 -8.02
CA ALA A 111 4.55 -1.68 -8.26
C ALA A 111 5.30 -2.81 -7.55
N ALA A 112 5.00 -3.08 -6.27
CA ALA A 112 5.60 -4.17 -5.53
C ALA A 112 5.39 -5.53 -6.22
N CYS A 113 4.15 -5.83 -6.63
CA CYS A 113 3.84 -7.06 -7.35
C CYS A 113 4.52 -7.13 -8.73
N ARG A 114 4.52 -6.02 -9.48
CA ARG A 114 5.19 -5.94 -10.79
C ARG A 114 6.70 -6.11 -10.68
N ILE A 115 7.34 -5.48 -9.69
CA ILE A 115 8.78 -5.59 -9.44
C ILE A 115 9.14 -7.03 -9.10
N GLY A 116 8.37 -7.69 -8.24
CA GLY A 116 8.54 -9.11 -7.94
C GLY A 116 8.47 -9.98 -9.20
N ALA A 117 7.49 -9.74 -10.06
CA ALA A 117 7.32 -10.47 -11.33
C ALA A 117 8.50 -10.26 -12.29
N LEU A 118 8.95 -9.02 -12.46
CA LEU A 118 10.09 -8.66 -13.32
C LEU A 118 11.38 -9.34 -12.85
N LEU A 119 11.66 -9.30 -11.55
CA LEU A 119 12.85 -9.92 -10.96
C LEU A 119 12.81 -11.44 -10.99
N ALA A 120 11.61 -12.03 -10.95
CA ALA A 120 11.42 -13.47 -11.13
C ALA A 120 11.51 -13.93 -12.60
N GLY A 121 11.65 -13.00 -13.56
CA GLY A 121 11.65 -13.33 -14.98
C GLY A 121 10.30 -13.87 -15.47
N ALA A 122 9.20 -13.43 -14.87
CA ALA A 122 7.87 -13.86 -15.26
C ALA A 122 7.55 -13.44 -16.71
N ALA A 123 6.70 -14.21 -17.38
CA ALA A 123 6.20 -13.85 -18.70
C ALA A 123 5.51 -12.46 -18.66
N PRO A 124 5.54 -11.68 -19.77
CA PRO A 124 4.94 -10.35 -19.81
C PRO A 124 3.48 -10.30 -19.36
N GLU A 125 2.68 -11.27 -19.78
CA GLU A 125 1.28 -11.44 -19.42
C GLU A 125 1.08 -11.63 -17.91
N HIS A 126 1.93 -12.43 -17.26
CA HIS A 126 1.88 -12.63 -15.81
C HIS A 126 2.37 -11.39 -15.06
N THR A 127 3.33 -10.66 -15.62
CA THR A 127 3.80 -9.38 -15.04
C THR A 127 2.68 -8.34 -15.04
N VAL A 128 1.91 -8.26 -16.13
CA VAL A 128 0.72 -7.38 -16.22
C VAL A 128 -0.37 -7.84 -15.25
N ALA A 129 -0.67 -9.14 -15.20
CA ALA A 129 -1.65 -9.69 -14.29
C ALA A 129 -1.29 -9.43 -12.82
N LEU A 130 -0.02 -9.61 -12.43
CA LEU A 130 0.45 -9.33 -11.07
C LEU A 130 0.41 -7.84 -10.73
N ALA A 131 0.70 -6.96 -11.69
CA ALA A 131 0.52 -5.52 -11.51
C ALA A 131 -0.96 -5.16 -11.26
N GLY A 132 -1.87 -5.74 -12.05
CA GLY A 132 -3.33 -5.55 -11.88
C GLY A 132 -3.86 -6.14 -10.57
N PHE A 133 -3.32 -7.29 -10.14
CA PHE A 133 -3.59 -7.87 -8.83
C PHE A 133 -3.21 -6.91 -7.72
N GLY A 134 -1.97 -6.39 -7.74
CA GLY A 134 -1.48 -5.47 -6.71
C GLY A 134 -2.28 -4.16 -6.67
N GLU A 135 -2.70 -3.63 -7.81
CA GLU A 135 -3.55 -2.43 -7.86
C GLU A 135 -4.91 -2.68 -7.18
N ALA A 136 -5.60 -3.75 -7.58
CA ALA A 136 -6.91 -4.07 -7.03
C ALA A 136 -6.83 -4.44 -5.54
N LEU A 137 -5.81 -5.18 -5.13
CA LEU A 137 -5.54 -5.49 -3.72
C LEU A 137 -5.27 -4.21 -2.92
N GLY A 138 -4.46 -3.29 -3.45
CA GLY A 138 -4.17 -2.01 -2.80
C GLY A 138 -5.41 -1.15 -2.59
N MET A 139 -6.33 -1.13 -3.57
CA MET A 139 -7.65 -0.50 -3.39
C MET A 139 -8.45 -1.19 -2.29
N ALA A 140 -8.56 -2.51 -2.30
CA ALA A 140 -9.31 -3.26 -1.29
C ALA A 140 -8.75 -3.03 0.13
N MET A 141 -7.43 -3.03 0.30
CA MET A 141 -6.75 -2.78 1.58
C MET A 141 -7.01 -1.36 2.08
N HIS A 142 -6.94 -0.34 1.22
CA HIS A 142 -7.24 1.03 1.59
C HIS A 142 -8.69 1.18 2.09
N LEU A 143 -9.65 0.65 1.35
CA LEU A 143 -11.08 0.71 1.73
C LEU A 143 -11.39 -0.05 3.02
N ARG A 144 -10.77 -1.22 3.23
CA ARG A 144 -10.91 -2.00 4.47
C ARG A 144 -10.25 -1.30 5.66
N GLY A 145 -9.15 -0.59 5.44
CA GLY A 145 -8.50 0.25 6.44
C GLY A 145 -9.46 1.32 6.96
N ASP A 146 -10.12 2.02 6.05
CA ASP A 146 -11.15 3.02 6.40
C ASP A 146 -12.31 2.41 7.19
N LEU A 147 -12.86 1.27 6.74
CA LEU A 147 -13.93 0.56 7.48
C LEU A 147 -13.49 0.16 8.89
N THR A 148 -12.25 -0.34 9.03
CA THR A 148 -11.69 -0.73 10.34
C THR A 148 -11.53 0.49 11.23
N ARG A 149 -11.08 1.62 10.68
CA ARG A 149 -10.96 2.90 11.38
C ARG A 149 -12.32 3.41 11.86
N ASP A 150 -13.32 3.36 11.00
CA ASP A 150 -14.69 3.80 11.32
C ASP A 150 -15.30 2.98 12.47
N LEU A 151 -15.10 1.65 12.45
CA LEU A 151 -15.52 0.77 13.54
C LEU A 151 -14.79 1.05 14.85
N ALA A 152 -13.50 1.40 14.78
CA ALA A 152 -12.69 1.76 15.93
C ALA A 152 -12.95 3.19 16.44
N GLN A 153 -13.69 4.02 15.69
CA GLN A 153 -13.88 5.45 15.95
C GLN A 153 -12.55 6.21 16.10
N ASP A 154 -11.54 5.78 15.33
CA ASP A 154 -10.20 6.35 15.40
C ASP A 154 -10.11 7.61 14.50
N PRO A 155 -9.82 8.80 15.06
CA PRO A 155 -9.71 10.04 14.30
C PRO A 155 -8.40 10.16 13.49
N GLY A 156 -7.58 9.10 13.43
CA GLY A 156 -6.14 9.11 13.11
C GLY A 156 -5.66 9.76 11.81
N GLU A 157 -6.53 10.12 10.87
CA GLU A 157 -6.16 10.90 9.68
C GLU A 157 -7.11 12.09 9.49
N ASN A 158 -6.58 13.24 9.12
CA ASN A 158 -7.36 14.46 8.90
C ASN A 158 -7.99 14.49 7.49
N ARG A 159 -8.70 13.41 7.12
CA ARG A 159 -9.44 13.27 5.86
C ARG A 159 -10.77 12.54 6.09
N PRO A 160 -11.80 12.77 5.25
CA PRO A 160 -13.01 11.95 5.30
C PRO A 160 -12.73 10.50 4.87
N THR A 161 -13.46 9.56 5.47
CA THR A 161 -13.47 8.17 5.02
C THR A 161 -14.42 8.00 3.83
N LEU A 162 -14.34 6.88 3.11
CA LEU A 162 -15.35 6.59 2.09
C LEU A 162 -16.78 6.58 2.67
N THR A 163 -16.95 6.04 3.87
CA THR A 163 -18.24 6.00 4.56
C THR A 163 -18.74 7.40 4.91
N ASP A 164 -17.86 8.30 5.36
CA ASP A 164 -18.20 9.72 5.59
C ASP A 164 -18.71 10.40 4.31
N LEU A 165 -17.99 10.23 3.20
CA LEU A 165 -18.36 10.83 1.92
C LEU A 165 -19.70 10.28 1.42
N LEU A 166 -19.89 8.97 1.46
CA LEU A 166 -21.14 8.33 1.08
C LEU A 166 -22.32 8.80 1.93
N ALA A 167 -22.12 8.98 3.24
CA ALA A 167 -23.14 9.51 4.14
C ALA A 167 -23.50 10.97 3.79
N ARG A 168 -22.50 11.81 3.48
CA ARG A 168 -22.70 13.20 3.08
C ARG A 168 -23.43 13.36 1.75
N HIS A 169 -23.21 12.42 0.84
CA HIS A 169 -23.98 12.32 -0.42
C HIS A 169 -25.30 11.55 -0.26
N ALA A 170 -25.80 11.41 0.97
CA ALA A 170 -27.09 10.81 1.32
C ALA A 170 -27.28 9.35 0.85
N HIS A 171 -26.20 8.56 0.78
CA HIS A 171 -26.31 7.12 0.49
C HIS A 171 -27.09 6.43 1.62
N PRO A 172 -28.10 5.58 1.32
CA PRO A 172 -28.98 5.00 2.35
C PRO A 172 -28.26 4.00 3.28
N ASN A 173 -27.17 3.39 2.82
CA ASN A 173 -26.33 2.51 3.63
C ASN A 173 -24.84 2.72 3.30
N PRO A 174 -24.20 3.77 3.84
CA PRO A 174 -22.82 4.14 3.50
C PRO A 174 -21.79 3.06 3.85
N GLY A 175 -21.96 2.42 5.01
CA GLY A 175 -21.06 1.36 5.47
C GLY A 175 -21.12 0.11 4.59
N GLN A 176 -22.32 -0.37 4.26
CA GLN A 176 -22.47 -1.51 3.36
C GLN A 176 -21.91 -1.20 1.97
N GLN A 177 -22.18 -0.02 1.41
CA GLN A 177 -21.67 0.36 0.10
C GLN A 177 -20.13 0.44 0.06
N ALA A 178 -19.51 0.92 1.13
CA ALA A 178 -18.05 0.92 1.25
C ALA A 178 -17.49 -0.51 1.33
N ASN A 179 -18.17 -1.41 2.06
CA ASN A 179 -17.80 -2.83 2.12
C ASN A 179 -17.96 -3.52 0.76
N ASP A 180 -19.10 -3.33 0.08
CA ASP A 180 -19.36 -3.89 -1.26
C ASP A 180 -18.30 -3.45 -2.26
N LEU A 181 -17.83 -2.19 -2.17
CA LEU A 181 -16.76 -1.69 -3.01
C LEU A 181 -15.41 -2.34 -2.67
N ALA A 182 -15.11 -2.57 -1.39
CA ALA A 182 -13.91 -3.30 -0.98
C ALA A 182 -13.93 -4.76 -1.46
N GLU A 183 -15.08 -5.42 -1.40
CA GLU A 183 -15.30 -6.77 -1.95
C GLU A 183 -15.13 -6.78 -3.47
N HIS A 184 -15.70 -5.80 -4.18
CA HIS A 184 -15.52 -5.66 -5.63
C HIS A 184 -14.03 -5.59 -6.03
N TYR A 185 -13.22 -4.82 -5.31
CA TYR A 185 -11.78 -4.76 -5.57
C TYR A 185 -11.05 -6.05 -5.19
N THR A 186 -11.53 -6.77 -4.17
CA THR A 186 -11.02 -8.10 -3.80
C THR A 186 -11.25 -9.11 -4.92
N ASP A 187 -12.47 -9.15 -5.47
CA ASP A 187 -12.82 -10.02 -6.59
C ASP A 187 -12.01 -9.68 -7.84
N ARG A 188 -11.79 -8.38 -8.10
CA ARG A 188 -10.90 -7.93 -9.19
C ARG A 188 -9.47 -8.40 -8.99
N ALA A 189 -8.94 -8.37 -7.76
CA ALA A 189 -7.61 -8.88 -7.46
C ALA A 189 -7.55 -10.38 -7.78
N LEU A 190 -8.49 -11.17 -7.27
CA LEU A 190 -8.57 -12.61 -7.54
C LEU A 190 -8.67 -12.93 -9.04
N ALA A 191 -9.46 -12.17 -9.79
CA ALA A 191 -9.57 -12.32 -11.24
C ALA A 191 -8.26 -12.04 -11.99
N GLN A 192 -7.45 -11.08 -11.53
CA GLN A 192 -6.13 -10.83 -12.07
C GLN A 192 -5.16 -11.97 -11.72
N LEU A 193 -5.16 -12.40 -10.46
CA LEU A 193 -4.32 -13.49 -9.98
C LEU A 193 -4.63 -14.83 -10.67
N ALA A 194 -5.89 -15.05 -11.07
CA ALA A 194 -6.32 -16.24 -11.79
C ALA A 194 -5.62 -16.44 -13.15
N GLN A 195 -5.10 -15.37 -13.76
CA GLN A 195 -4.34 -15.40 -15.01
C GLN A 195 -2.90 -15.92 -14.82
N VAL A 196 -2.41 -15.99 -13.58
CA VAL A 196 -1.08 -16.51 -13.25
C VAL A 196 -1.20 -18.02 -12.98
N PRO A 197 -0.27 -18.88 -13.44
CA PRO A 197 -0.30 -20.31 -13.17
C PRO A 197 -0.40 -20.63 -11.68
N ASP A 198 -1.15 -21.68 -11.35
CA ASP A 198 -1.24 -22.13 -9.96
C ASP A 198 0.12 -22.61 -9.44
N GLY A 199 0.39 -22.31 -8.17
CA GLY A 199 1.67 -22.55 -7.53
C GLY A 199 1.73 -21.98 -6.12
N PRO A 200 2.76 -22.32 -5.34
CA PRO A 200 2.89 -21.87 -3.95
C PRO A 200 2.93 -20.34 -3.82
N HIS A 201 3.58 -19.64 -4.75
CA HIS A 201 3.66 -18.18 -4.73
C HIS A 201 2.33 -17.51 -5.04
N ARG A 202 1.56 -18.05 -6.00
CA ARG A 202 0.21 -17.55 -6.29
C ARG A 202 -0.70 -17.74 -5.08
N ARG A 203 -0.72 -18.93 -4.48
CA ARG A 203 -1.52 -19.20 -3.27
C ARG A 203 -1.11 -18.33 -2.08
N ALA A 204 0.17 -18.03 -1.95
CA ALA A 204 0.65 -17.08 -0.95
C ALA A 204 0.04 -15.69 -1.17
N LEU A 205 -0.02 -15.19 -2.43
CA LEU A 205 -0.65 -13.91 -2.76
C LEU A 205 -2.17 -13.95 -2.55
N GLU A 206 -2.82 -15.06 -2.85
CA GLU A 206 -4.26 -15.26 -2.60
C GLU A 206 -4.61 -15.15 -1.11
N ALA A 207 -3.74 -15.62 -0.21
CA ALA A 207 -3.96 -15.43 1.23
C ALA A 207 -4.04 -13.93 1.63
N TRP A 208 -3.42 -13.01 0.88
CA TRP A 208 -3.50 -11.58 1.17
C TRP A 208 -4.87 -10.96 0.84
N THR A 209 -5.72 -11.62 0.06
CA THR A 209 -7.07 -11.14 -0.21
C THR A 209 -8.03 -11.40 0.95
N HIS A 210 -7.63 -12.25 1.91
CA HIS A 210 -8.40 -12.64 3.10
C HIS A 210 -7.73 -12.10 4.38
N PRO A 211 -8.28 -11.05 5.01
CA PRO A 211 -7.63 -10.40 6.16
C PRO A 211 -7.44 -11.31 7.38
N GLY A 212 -8.24 -12.38 7.50
CA GLY A 212 -8.12 -13.38 8.57
C GLY A 212 -6.93 -14.33 8.43
N ASP A 213 -6.31 -14.39 7.25
CA ASP A 213 -5.25 -15.36 6.91
C ASP A 213 -3.85 -14.73 6.86
N LEU A 214 -3.73 -13.42 7.13
CA LEU A 214 -2.43 -12.77 7.24
C LEU A 214 -1.75 -13.18 8.55
N PRO A 215 -0.53 -13.75 8.53
CA PRO A 215 0.21 -13.98 9.75
C PRO A 215 0.46 -12.64 10.44
N SER A 216 -0.10 -12.48 11.63
CA SER A 216 0.20 -11.31 12.47
C SER A 216 1.72 -11.17 12.64
N PRO A 217 2.32 -9.98 12.50
CA PRO A 217 3.74 -9.77 12.78
C PRO A 217 4.16 -10.24 14.19
N ARG A 218 3.19 -10.35 15.11
CA ARG A 218 3.37 -10.82 16.48
C ARG A 218 3.57 -12.33 16.64
N THR A 219 3.30 -13.15 15.63
CA THR A 219 3.50 -14.61 15.74
C THR A 219 4.90 -15.06 15.30
N ALA A 220 5.61 -14.26 14.49
CA ALA A 220 6.96 -14.58 14.04
C ALA A 220 8.03 -14.53 15.17
N THR A 221 7.78 -13.77 16.24
CA THR A 221 8.75 -13.59 17.35
C THR A 221 8.66 -14.66 18.44
N LYS A 222 7.64 -15.52 18.43
CA LYS A 222 7.49 -16.59 19.46
C LYS A 222 8.14 -17.92 19.08
N GLN A 223 8.50 -18.15 17.81
CA GLN A 223 9.14 -19.41 17.39
C GLN A 223 10.67 -19.38 17.43
N SER A 224 11.30 -18.21 17.59
CA SER A 224 12.76 -18.07 17.59
C SER A 224 13.41 -18.22 18.97
N SER A 225 12.65 -18.37 20.06
CA SER A 225 13.16 -18.42 21.44
C SER A 225 13.12 -19.81 22.11
N MET A 226 12.83 -20.87 21.35
CA MET A 226 12.81 -22.25 21.88
C MET A 226 14.00 -23.13 21.46
N HIS A 227 14.97 -22.60 20.69
CA HIS A 227 16.16 -23.37 20.26
C HIS A 227 17.48 -22.57 20.31
N ALA A 228 17.73 -21.85 21.40
CA ALA A 228 19.06 -21.36 21.75
C ALA A 228 19.38 -21.70 23.21
#